data_AF-A0A941S5I0-F1
#
_entry.id   AF-A0A941S5I0-F1
#
_cell.length_a   1.000
_cell.length_b   1.000
_cell.length_c   1.000
_cell.angle_alpha   90.00
_cell.angle_beta   90.00
_cell.angle_gamma   90.00
#
_symmetry.space_group_name_H-M   'P 1'
#
loop_
_entity.id
_entity.type
_entity.pdbx_description
1 polymer ?
#
loop_
_entity_poly.entity_id
_entity_poly.type
_entity_poly.pdbx_seq_one_letter_code
_entity_poly.pdbx_strand_id
1 'polypeptide(L)'
;EIPAAGGTGNARSVAEIHTILANGGVSQGKRFLSEAGARKALELQIEGKDLVMGIPARFGLGFGLAGGAVPLPNPNTIYWGGYGGSIIIIDYDARVTLSYVMNVMHGTTTGDMRGLGLAMATFQALANA
;
A
#
# COMPACT_ATOMS: atom_id res chain seq x y z
N GLU A 1 21.28 -6.85 -6.98
CA GLU A 1 19.81 -6.67 -6.86
C GLU A 1 19.50 -5.17 -6.84
N ILE A 2 18.28 -4.77 -7.24
CA ILE A 2 17.80 -3.37 -7.14
C ILE A 2 16.46 -3.38 -6.38
N PRO A 3 16.45 -3.42 -5.03
CA PRO A 3 15.21 -3.60 -4.27
C PRO A 3 14.16 -2.51 -4.48
N ALA A 4 14.58 -1.28 -4.82
CA ALA A 4 13.69 -0.14 -5.02
C ALA A 4 12.90 -0.17 -6.35
N ALA A 5 13.34 -0.95 -7.35
CA ALA A 5 12.76 -0.88 -8.71
C ALA A 5 12.84 -2.18 -9.53
N GLY A 6 13.70 -3.13 -9.15
CA GLY A 6 13.94 -4.39 -9.86
C GLY A 6 13.02 -5.55 -9.45
N GLY A 7 11.98 -5.29 -8.66
CA GLY A 7 11.04 -6.31 -8.23
C GLY A 7 10.23 -6.86 -9.41
N THR A 8 10.11 -8.19 -9.49
CA THR A 8 9.28 -8.87 -10.49
C THR A 8 8.19 -9.66 -9.78
N GLY A 9 6.92 -9.40 -10.13
CA GLY A 9 5.77 -10.04 -9.52
C GLY A 9 4.47 -9.71 -10.24
N ASN A 10 3.35 -10.20 -9.73
CA ASN A 10 2.01 -9.90 -10.22
C ASN A 10 1.11 -9.46 -9.06
N ALA A 11 -0.12 -9.03 -9.37
CA ALA A 11 -1.06 -8.57 -8.36
C ALA A 11 -1.27 -9.62 -7.24
N ARG A 12 -1.43 -10.90 -7.60
CA ARG A 12 -1.63 -11.97 -6.60
C ARG A 12 -0.46 -12.05 -5.63
N SER A 13 0.78 -12.14 -6.13
CA SER A 13 1.96 -12.29 -5.27
C SER A 13 2.21 -11.06 -4.40
N VAL A 14 1.99 -9.86 -4.95
CA VAL A 14 2.14 -8.59 -4.21
C VAL A 14 1.08 -8.47 -3.13
N ALA A 15 -0.18 -8.82 -3.40
CA ALA A 15 -1.22 -8.82 -2.37
C ALA A 15 -0.93 -9.87 -1.29
N GLU A 16 -0.59 -11.10 -1.69
CA GLU A 16 -0.36 -12.23 -0.79
C GLU A 16 0.72 -11.95 0.25
N ILE A 17 1.88 -11.42 -0.14
CA ILE A 17 2.95 -11.11 0.82
C ILE A 17 2.52 -10.03 1.83
N HIS A 18 1.74 -9.04 1.39
CA HIS A 18 1.29 -7.94 2.25
C HIS A 18 0.08 -8.31 3.11
N THR A 19 -0.57 -9.45 2.88
CA THR A 19 -1.57 -9.97 3.84
C THR A 19 -0.97 -10.19 5.22
N ILE A 20 0.34 -10.44 5.32
CA ILE A 20 1.07 -10.55 6.58
C ILE A 20 0.88 -9.27 7.40
N LEU A 21 0.99 -8.09 6.79
CA LEU A 21 0.86 -6.81 7.47
C LEU A 21 -0.59 -6.52 7.83
N ALA A 22 -1.51 -6.61 6.86
CA ALA A 22 -2.95 -6.37 7.07
C ALA A 22 -3.56 -7.26 8.17
N ASN A 23 -2.97 -8.44 8.43
CA ASN A 23 -3.44 -9.39 9.44
C ASN A 23 -2.53 -9.49 10.68
N GLY A 24 -1.83 -8.40 11.06
CA GLY A 24 -1.11 -8.35 12.33
C GLY A 24 0.07 -9.33 12.43
N GLY A 25 0.74 -9.57 11.30
CA GLY A 25 1.92 -10.44 11.20
C GLY A 25 1.61 -11.91 10.88
N VAL A 26 0.37 -12.25 10.55
CA VAL A 26 -0.06 -13.63 10.26
C VAL A 26 -0.57 -13.74 8.83
N SER A 27 -0.18 -14.79 8.11
CA SER A 27 -0.79 -15.13 6.81
C SER A 27 -0.85 -16.65 6.65
N GLN A 28 -1.94 -17.15 6.06
CA GLN A 28 -2.16 -18.59 5.83
C GLN A 28 -1.92 -19.46 7.08
N GLY A 29 -2.39 -18.99 8.25
CA GLY A 29 -2.24 -19.69 9.53
C GLY A 29 -0.82 -19.66 10.13
N LYS A 30 0.16 -19.04 9.47
CA LYS A 30 1.54 -18.92 9.95
C LYS A 30 1.84 -17.50 10.44
N ARG A 31 2.53 -17.40 11.59
CA ARG A 31 3.07 -16.14 12.09
C ARG A 31 4.43 -15.85 11.47
N PHE A 32 4.56 -14.69 10.85
CA PHE A 32 5.81 -14.17 10.27
C PHE A 32 6.37 -13.02 11.11
N LEU A 33 5.50 -12.18 11.68
CA LEU A 33 5.86 -11.07 12.56
C LEU A 33 5.00 -11.10 13.84
N SER A 34 5.49 -10.52 14.93
CA SER A 34 4.60 -10.15 16.03
C SER A 34 3.63 -9.06 15.56
N GLU A 35 2.46 -8.94 16.20
CA GLU A 35 1.52 -7.88 15.83
C GLU A 35 2.15 -6.50 16.03
N ALA A 36 2.85 -6.30 17.14
CA ALA A 36 3.61 -5.07 17.40
C ALA A 36 4.65 -4.79 16.30
N GLY A 37 5.33 -5.83 15.80
CA GLY A 37 6.29 -5.70 14.70
C GLY A 37 5.62 -5.32 13.38
N ALA A 38 4.49 -5.95 13.04
CA ALA A 38 3.73 -5.63 11.83
C ALA A 38 3.15 -4.21 11.87
N ARG A 39 2.75 -3.71 13.04
CA ARG A 39 2.23 -2.36 13.24
C ARG A 39 3.29 -1.26 13.17
N LYS A 40 4.59 -1.59 13.26
CA LYS A 40 5.65 -0.57 13.11
C LYS A 40 5.63 0.14 11.76
N ALA A 41 5.10 -0.49 10.70
CA ALA A 41 4.97 0.15 9.39
C ALA A 41 4.09 1.42 9.42
N LEU A 42 3.17 1.52 10.39
CA LEU A 42 2.27 2.67 10.59
C LEU A 42 2.92 3.83 11.37
N GLU A 43 4.10 3.62 11.95
CA GLU A 43 4.78 4.63 12.75
C GLU A 43 5.29 5.78 11.87
N LEU A 44 4.74 6.98 12.04
CA LEU A 44 5.15 8.17 11.30
C LEU A 44 6.65 8.45 11.51
N GLN A 45 7.40 8.44 10.42
CA GLN A 45 8.83 8.77 10.41
C GLN A 45 9.08 10.20 9.97
N ILE A 46 8.32 10.67 8.96
CA ILE A 46 8.45 12.02 8.42
C ILE A 46 7.14 12.47 7.77
N GLU A 47 6.83 13.75 7.93
CA GLU A 47 5.71 14.44 7.29
C GLU A 47 6.17 15.79 6.75
N GLY A 48 5.63 16.16 5.59
CA GLY A 48 5.84 17.48 5.01
C GLY A 48 5.72 17.47 3.50
N LYS A 49 6.28 18.48 2.85
CA LYS A 49 6.42 18.50 1.40
C LYS A 49 7.60 17.61 1.00
N ASP A 50 7.33 16.60 0.18
CA ASP A 50 8.38 15.81 -0.45
C ASP A 50 9.18 16.71 -1.41
N LEU A 51 10.51 16.73 -1.27
CA LEU A 51 11.37 17.64 -2.04
C LEU A 51 11.61 17.17 -3.48
N VAL A 52 11.34 15.90 -3.78
CA VAL A 52 11.54 15.30 -5.10
C VAL A 52 10.22 15.33 -5.88
N MET A 53 9.15 14.86 -5.28
CA MET A 53 7.82 14.80 -5.88
C MET A 53 7.04 16.11 -5.76
N GLY A 54 7.41 16.99 -4.82
CA GLY A 54 6.76 18.30 -4.63
C GLY A 54 5.36 18.24 -4.01
N ILE A 55 4.92 17.08 -3.51
CA ILE A 55 3.58 16.84 -2.94
C ILE A 55 3.63 16.63 -1.42
N PRO A 56 2.50 16.81 -0.71
CA PRO A 56 2.41 16.40 0.69
C PRO A 56 2.67 14.90 0.86
N ALA A 57 3.60 14.55 1.74
CA ALA A 57 3.96 13.18 2.03
C ALA A 57 3.92 12.92 3.53
N ARG A 58 3.45 11.72 3.87
CA ARG A 58 3.53 11.13 5.21
C ARG A 58 4.10 9.74 5.02
N PHE A 59 5.30 9.49 5.54
CA PHE A 59 5.97 8.20 5.41
C PHE A 59 6.11 7.52 6.76
N GLY A 60 5.80 6.23 6.76
CA GLY A 60 6.14 5.31 7.84
C GLY A 60 7.43 4.56 7.52
N LEU A 61 7.61 3.38 8.10
CA LEU A 61 8.77 2.54 7.80
C LEU A 61 8.60 1.86 6.43
N GLY A 62 9.05 2.54 5.37
CA GLY A 62 9.10 2.02 4.00
C GLY A 62 7.81 2.18 3.19
N PHE A 63 6.75 2.76 3.76
CA PHE A 63 5.45 2.95 3.12
C PHE A 63 4.93 4.38 3.27
N GLY A 64 4.03 4.79 2.36
CA GLY A 64 3.20 5.96 2.55
C GLY A 64 2.07 5.67 3.55
N LEU A 65 1.68 6.69 4.33
CA LEU A 65 0.62 6.61 5.34
C LEU A 65 -0.63 7.39 4.90
N ALA A 66 -1.76 7.11 5.57
CA ALA A 66 -2.97 7.92 5.44
C ALA A 66 -2.74 9.39 5.85
N GLY A 67 -3.52 10.29 5.23
CA GLY A 67 -3.42 11.74 5.43
C GLY A 67 -2.37 12.44 4.56
N GLY A 68 -1.67 11.70 3.68
CA GLY A 68 -0.73 12.26 2.69
C GLY A 68 -1.43 12.64 1.38
N ALA A 69 -0.66 12.68 0.28
CA ALA A 69 -1.20 13.01 -1.05
C ALA A 69 -2.18 11.97 -1.63
N VAL A 70 -2.12 10.71 -1.19
CA VAL A 70 -3.00 9.64 -1.70
C VAL A 70 -4.19 9.47 -0.75
N PRO A 71 -5.43 9.52 -1.25
CA PRO A 71 -6.62 9.26 -0.43
C PRO A 71 -6.67 7.77 -0.08
N LEU A 72 -6.56 7.46 1.21
CA LEU A 72 -6.61 6.09 1.72
C LEU A 72 -7.93 5.82 2.45
N PRO A 73 -8.42 4.58 2.42
CA PRO A 73 -9.73 4.17 2.95
C PRO A 73 -9.91 4.36 4.45
N ASN A 74 -8.90 4.01 5.26
CA ASN A 74 -8.97 4.06 6.72
C ASN A 74 -7.70 4.67 7.35
N PRO A 75 -7.75 5.14 8.62
CA PRO A 75 -6.59 5.73 9.30
C PRO A 75 -5.38 4.80 9.40
N ASN A 76 -5.58 3.50 9.65
CA ASN A 76 -4.48 2.52 9.72
C ASN A 76 -4.24 1.84 8.36
N THR A 77 -4.07 2.66 7.32
CA THR A 77 -3.73 2.19 5.98
C THR A 77 -2.34 2.64 5.58
N ILE A 78 -1.58 1.72 4.98
CA ILE A 78 -0.31 2.03 4.31
C ILE A 78 -0.37 1.68 2.83
N TYR A 79 0.47 2.31 2.02
CA TYR A 79 0.49 2.08 0.58
C TYR A 79 1.88 2.28 -0.03
N TRP A 80 2.03 1.82 -1.28
CA TRP A 80 3.11 2.27 -2.16
C TRP A 80 2.66 2.28 -3.62
N GLY A 81 3.06 3.31 -4.35
CA GLY A 81 2.85 3.43 -5.79
C GLY A 81 4.15 3.15 -6.56
N GLY A 82 4.05 2.43 -7.67
CA GLY A 82 5.17 2.19 -8.58
C GLY A 82 5.06 3.06 -9.83
N TYR A 83 6.22 3.44 -10.38
CA TYR A 83 6.26 4.16 -11.66
C TYR A 83 5.55 3.34 -12.74
N GLY A 84 4.73 4.00 -13.55
CA GLY A 84 3.86 3.36 -14.53
C GLY A 84 2.42 3.24 -14.06
N GLY A 85 2.18 3.17 -12.74
CA GLY A 85 0.84 3.14 -12.13
C GLY A 85 0.47 1.93 -11.28
N SER A 86 1.40 1.01 -10.99
CA SER A 86 1.12 -0.07 -10.03
C SER A 86 0.88 0.50 -8.63
N ILE A 87 0.06 -0.18 -7.83
CA ILE A 87 -0.23 0.26 -6.46
C ILE A 87 -0.51 -0.92 -5.55
N ILE A 88 -0.10 -0.80 -4.29
CA ILE A 88 -0.47 -1.69 -3.19
C ILE A 88 -1.09 -0.85 -2.08
N ILE A 89 -2.24 -1.27 -1.57
CA ILE A 89 -2.94 -0.68 -0.41
C ILE A 89 -3.13 -1.79 0.61
N ILE A 90 -2.77 -1.49 1.86
CA ILE A 90 -2.71 -2.45 2.96
C ILE A 90 -3.43 -1.82 4.13
N ASP A 91 -4.62 -2.33 4.41
CA ASP A 91 -5.53 -1.78 5.40
C ASP A 91 -5.59 -2.71 6.62
N TYR A 92 -5.11 -2.22 7.76
CA TYR A 92 -5.07 -2.99 9.00
C TYR A 92 -6.43 -3.02 9.70
N ASP A 93 -7.32 -2.06 9.41
CA ASP A 93 -8.63 -1.93 10.05
C ASP A 93 -9.62 -2.90 9.39
N ALA A 94 -9.69 -2.88 8.06
CA ALA A 94 -10.48 -3.82 7.27
C ALA A 94 -9.83 -5.21 7.14
N ARG A 95 -8.54 -5.33 7.49
CA ARG A 95 -7.70 -6.53 7.27
C ARG A 95 -7.68 -6.97 5.80
N VAL A 96 -7.61 -5.99 4.91
CA VAL A 96 -7.65 -6.19 3.45
C VAL A 96 -6.37 -5.66 2.80
N THR A 97 -5.90 -6.39 1.80
CA THR A 97 -4.85 -5.94 0.90
C THR A 97 -5.41 -5.89 -0.51
N LEU A 98 -5.18 -4.77 -1.20
CA LEU A 98 -5.51 -4.60 -2.62
C LEU A 98 -4.24 -4.26 -3.40
N SER A 99 -4.04 -4.94 -4.52
CA SER A 99 -2.94 -4.64 -5.42
C SER A 99 -3.41 -4.51 -6.86
N TYR A 100 -2.76 -3.62 -7.59
CA TYR A 100 -2.88 -3.47 -9.03
C TYR A 100 -1.50 -3.48 -9.66
N VAL A 101 -1.30 -4.40 -10.60
CA VAL A 101 -0.04 -4.59 -11.33
C VAL A 101 -0.38 -4.83 -12.80
N MET A 102 0.36 -4.17 -13.70
CA MET A 102 0.09 -4.14 -15.14
C MET A 102 1.41 -3.94 -15.91
N ASN A 103 1.34 -4.10 -17.23
CA ASN A 103 2.47 -3.93 -18.14
C ASN A 103 2.33 -2.71 -19.08
N VAL A 104 1.17 -2.05 -19.11
CA VAL A 104 0.96 -0.80 -19.86
C VAL A 104 1.15 0.39 -18.92
N MET A 105 2.31 1.03 -19.04
CA MET A 105 2.75 2.12 -18.16
C MET A 105 2.20 3.48 -18.61
N HIS A 106 1.84 4.33 -17.65
CA HIS A 106 1.59 5.76 -17.83
C HIS A 106 2.64 6.59 -17.07
N GLY A 107 2.76 7.88 -17.40
CA GLY A 107 3.68 8.82 -16.73
C GLY A 107 3.21 9.24 -15.33
N THR A 108 3.17 8.30 -14.39
CA THR A 108 2.76 8.52 -12.99
C THR A 108 3.63 7.73 -12.03
N THR A 109 3.83 8.23 -10.80
CA THR A 109 4.68 7.64 -9.76
C THR A 109 3.91 7.18 -8.52
N THR A 110 2.70 7.68 -8.28
CA THR A 110 1.93 7.42 -7.05
C THR A 110 0.72 6.49 -7.26
N GLY A 111 0.64 5.84 -8.43
CA GLY A 111 -0.52 5.08 -8.89
C GLY A 111 -1.30 5.84 -9.97
N ASP A 112 -2.32 5.20 -10.55
CA ASP A 112 -3.19 5.84 -11.53
C ASP A 112 -4.67 5.47 -11.33
N MET A 113 -5.55 6.11 -12.09
CA MET A 113 -7.00 5.95 -11.99
C MET A 113 -7.50 4.51 -12.20
N ARG A 114 -6.75 3.66 -12.92
CA ARG A 114 -7.08 2.24 -13.12
C ARG A 114 -6.92 1.49 -11.79
N GLY A 115 -5.80 1.68 -11.11
CA GLY A 115 -5.55 1.11 -9.79
C GLY A 115 -6.44 1.71 -8.70
N LEU A 116 -6.57 3.04 -8.69
CA LEU A 116 -7.41 3.74 -7.72
C LEU A 116 -8.90 3.44 -7.90
N GLY A 117 -9.39 3.28 -9.13
CA GLY A 117 -10.76 2.88 -9.39
C GLY A 117 -11.10 1.50 -8.82
N LEU A 118 -10.19 0.53 -8.96
CA LEU A 118 -10.33 -0.80 -8.35
C LEU A 118 -10.29 -0.73 -6.82
N ALA A 119 -9.41 0.12 -6.26
CA ALA A 119 -9.35 0.38 -4.83
C ALA A 119 -10.68 0.92 -4.29
N MET A 120 -11.18 2.01 -4.90
CA MET A 120 -12.45 2.62 -4.52
C MET A 120 -13.60 1.62 -4.58
N ALA A 121 -13.73 0.86 -5.68
CA ALA A 121 -14.79 -0.14 -5.81
C ALA A 121 -14.71 -1.24 -4.73
N THR A 122 -13.50 -1.67 -4.37
CA THR A 122 -13.28 -2.68 -3.34
C THR A 122 -13.69 -2.17 -1.96
N PHE A 123 -13.23 -0.99 -1.56
CA PHE A 123 -13.57 -0.42 -0.25
C PHE A 123 -15.05 0.01 -0.15
N GLN A 124 -15.66 0.43 -1.25
CA GLN A 124 -17.11 0.63 -1.32
C GLN A 124 -17.88 -0.68 -1.11
N ALA A 125 -17.44 -1.78 -1.71
CA ALA A 125 -18.07 -3.09 -1.51
C ALA A 125 -17.95 -3.56 -0.05
N LEU A 126 -16.79 -3.34 0.58
CA LEU A 126 -16.58 -3.68 2.00
C LEU A 126 -17.44 -2.84 2.95
N ALA A 127 -17.65 -1.56 2.65
CA ALA A 127 -18.50 -0.69 3.47
C ALA A 127 -20.00 -1.06 3.43
N ASN A 128 -20.42 -1.81 2.40
CA ASN A 128 -21.80 -2.25 2.21
C ASN A 128 -22.06 -3.70 2.66
N ALA A 129 -21.04 -4.38 3.20
CA ALA A 129 -21.11 -5.76 3.68
C ALA A 129 -21.45 -5.81 5.19
#